data_AF-A0A3N1PFT0-F1
#
_entry.id   AF-A0A3N1PFT0-F1
#
_cell.length_a   1.000
_cell.length_b   1.000
_cell.length_c   1.000
_cell.angle_alpha   90.00
_cell.angle_beta   90.00
_cell.angle_gamma   90.00
#
_symmetry.space_group_name_H-M   'P 1'
#
loop_
_entity.id
_entity.type
_entity.pdbx_description
1 polymer ?
#
loop_
_entity_poly.entity_id
_entity_poly.type
_entity_poly.pdbx_seq_one_letter_code
_entity_poly.pdbx_strand_id
1 'polypeptide(L)'
;MFERFLERQQALLDELGQQKNHSRQQLEQHRQRFEILCEFDQSLGQVQSHSALFHQNRLALRGQLGELLASQRQEMELAQLDLNYQQQMLLRQFGKVKGLEGVQQKKDKEVLRQNERREQQQLDEWISARGRSQRGPGR
;
A
#
# COMPACT_ATOMS: atom_id res chain seq x y z
N MET A 1 -20.89 -4.25 13.54
CA MET A 1 -19.62 -3.91 14.23
C MET A 1 -18.40 -4.38 13.44
N PHE A 2 -18.40 -5.59 12.87
CA PHE A 2 -17.28 -6.13 12.08
C PHE A 2 -17.06 -5.40 10.74
N GLU A 3 -18.13 -5.04 10.03
CA GLU A 3 -18.07 -4.26 8.77
C GLU A 3 -17.41 -2.88 8.98
N ARG A 4 -17.87 -2.10 9.97
CA ARG A 4 -17.24 -0.80 10.32
C ARG A 4 -15.75 -0.93 10.66
N PHE A 5 -15.35 -2.04 11.26
CA PHE A 5 -13.94 -2.31 11.52
C PHE A 5 -13.19 -2.61 10.23
N LEU A 6 -13.75 -3.42 9.33
CA LEU A 6 -13.19 -3.71 8.02
C LEU A 6 -13.03 -2.44 7.17
N GLU A 7 -14.07 -1.60 7.09
CA GLU A 7 -14.05 -0.30 6.41
C GLU A 7 -12.92 0.58 6.94
N ARG A 8 -12.76 0.66 8.27
CA ARG A 8 -11.65 1.42 8.87
C ARG A 8 -10.28 0.85 8.50
N GLN A 9 -10.13 -0.47 8.42
CA GLN A 9 -8.86 -1.10 8.02
C GLN A 9 -8.57 -0.90 6.53
N GLN A 10 -9.60 -0.83 5.68
CA GLN A 10 -9.50 -0.49 4.26
C GLN A 10 -9.11 0.98 4.08
N ALA A 11 -9.74 1.91 4.80
CA ALA A 11 -9.36 3.32 4.77
C ALA A 11 -7.89 3.54 5.17
N LEU A 12 -7.40 2.82 6.19
CA LEU A 12 -6.00 2.88 6.60
C LEU A 12 -5.07 2.28 5.53
N LEU A 13 -5.51 1.24 4.81
CA LEU A 13 -4.75 0.68 3.69
C LEU A 13 -4.63 1.70 2.55
N ASP A 14 -5.70 2.42 2.24
CA ASP A 14 -5.72 3.46 1.21
C ASP A 14 -4.79 4.63 1.59
N GLU A 15 -4.83 5.06 2.85
CA GLU A 15 -3.93 6.10 3.38
C GLU A 15 -2.46 5.70 3.25
N LEU A 16 -2.10 4.48 3.65
CA LEU A 16 -0.74 3.94 3.46
C LEU A 16 -0.35 3.87 1.98
N GLY A 17 -1.31 3.57 1.09
CA GLY A 17 -1.11 3.58 -0.35
C GLY A 17 -0.77 4.98 -0.88
N GLN A 18 -1.48 6.01 -0.40
CA GLN A 18 -1.21 7.41 -0.73
C GLN A 18 0.16 7.85 -0.21
N GLN A 19 0.51 7.52 1.04
CA GLN A 19 1.81 7.82 1.63
C GLN A 19 2.96 7.19 0.82
N LYS A 20 2.84 5.91 0.44
CA LYS A 20 3.79 5.22 -0.43
C LYS A 20 3.98 5.97 -1.76
N ASN A 21 2.88 6.38 -2.40
CA ASN A 21 2.96 7.09 -3.67
C ASN A 21 3.64 8.45 -3.50
N HIS A 22 3.37 9.15 -2.40
CA HIS A 22 4.01 10.41 -2.09
C HIS A 22 5.53 10.24 -1.89
N SER A 23 5.97 9.28 -1.09
CA SER A 23 7.41 9.04 -0.88
C SER A 23 8.10 8.55 -2.15
N ARG A 24 7.41 7.81 -3.02
CA ARG A 24 7.93 7.46 -4.35
C ARG A 24 8.15 8.71 -5.21
N GLN A 25 7.22 9.66 -5.19
CA GLN A 25 7.39 10.92 -5.92
C GLN A 25 8.54 11.75 -5.35
N GLN A 26 8.70 11.81 -4.02
CA GLN A 26 9.83 12.49 -3.39
C GLN A 26 11.17 11.87 -3.80
N LEU A 27 11.28 10.55 -3.76
CA LEU A 27 12.49 9.84 -4.21
C LEU A 27 12.84 10.19 -5.66
N GLU A 28 11.84 10.22 -6.54
CA GLU A 28 12.03 10.59 -7.94
C GLU A 28 12.52 12.03 -8.09
N GLN A 29 11.99 12.98 -7.29
CA GLN A 29 12.47 14.36 -7.28
C GLN A 29 13.93 14.47 -6.82
N HIS A 30 14.32 13.74 -5.77
CA HIS A 30 15.71 13.70 -5.31
C HIS A 30 16.64 13.12 -6.37
N ARG A 31 16.19 12.07 -7.07
CA ARG A 31 16.94 11.47 -8.16
C ARG A 31 17.14 12.44 -9.34
N GLN A 32 16.09 13.12 -9.78
CA GLN A 32 16.19 14.12 -10.85
C GLN A 32 17.13 15.27 -10.46
N ARG A 33 17.06 15.76 -9.22
CA ARG A 33 18.00 16.77 -8.71
C ARG A 33 19.43 16.27 -8.74
N PHE A 34 19.66 15.03 -8.30
CA PHE A 34 20.98 14.42 -8.33
C PHE A 34 21.53 14.32 -9.77
N GLU A 35 20.71 13.89 -10.73
CA GLU A 35 21.08 13.80 -12.14
C GLU A 35 21.48 15.18 -12.71
N ILE A 36 20.69 16.23 -12.45
CA ILE A 36 21.00 17.61 -12.86
C ILE A 36 22.34 18.09 -12.25
N LEU A 37 22.59 17.80 -10.98
CA LEU A 37 23.85 18.18 -10.33
C LEU A 37 25.05 17.43 -10.91
N CYS A 38 24.89 16.15 -11.26
CA CYS A 38 25.92 15.38 -11.94
C CYS A 38 26.21 15.93 -13.34
N GLU A 39 25.19 16.29 -14.11
CA GLU A 39 25.35 16.93 -15.42
C GLU A 39 26.08 18.26 -15.30
N PHE A 40 25.74 19.06 -14.28
CA PHE A 40 26.41 20.32 -14.03
C PHE A 40 27.89 20.12 -13.63
N ASP A 41 28.23 19.13 -12.79
CA ASP A 41 29.63 18.80 -12.49
C ASP A 41 30.42 18.42 -13.76
N GLN A 42 29.82 17.60 -14.62
CA GLN A 42 30.44 17.20 -15.89
C GLN A 42 30.68 18.41 -16.78
N SER A 43 29.70 19.31 -16.90
CA SER A 43 29.86 20.54 -17.68
C SER A 43 30.97 21.44 -17.10
N LEU A 44 31.03 21.61 -15.78
CA LEU A 44 32.09 22.36 -15.11
C LEU A 44 33.47 21.76 -15.36
N GLY A 45 33.57 20.43 -15.45
CA GLY A 45 34.81 19.73 -15.80
C GLY A 45 35.32 20.06 -17.20
N GLN A 46 34.43 20.35 -18.16
CA GLN A 46 34.76 20.61 -19.56
C GLN A 46 35.10 22.09 -19.84
N VAL A 47 34.69 23.02 -18.96
CA VAL A 47 34.97 24.46 -19.13
C VAL A 47 36.48 24.72 -19.08
N GLN A 48 37.07 25.24 -20.16
CA GLN A 48 38.47 25.64 -20.20
C GLN A 48 38.72 26.87 -19.31
N SER A 49 39.82 26.85 -18.56
CA SER A 49 40.23 27.98 -17.72
C SER A 49 41.18 28.89 -18.49
N HIS A 50 40.70 30.04 -18.94
CA HIS A 50 41.52 31.02 -19.68
C HIS A 50 42.33 31.97 -18.77
N SER A 51 42.11 31.90 -17.44
CA SER A 51 42.84 32.68 -16.43
C SER A 51 42.89 31.93 -15.10
N ALA A 52 43.91 32.24 -14.29
CA ALA A 52 44.09 31.65 -12.96
C ALA A 52 42.87 31.88 -12.04
N LEU A 53 42.21 33.04 -12.14
CA LEU A 53 40.99 33.33 -11.37
C LEU A 53 39.82 32.43 -11.79
N PHE A 54 39.63 32.21 -13.10
CA PHE A 54 38.62 31.27 -13.60
C PHE A 54 38.91 29.84 -13.14
N HIS A 55 40.17 29.44 -13.10
CA HIS A 55 40.57 28.13 -12.61
C HIS A 55 40.24 27.95 -11.12
N GLN A 56 40.58 28.95 -10.29
CA GLN A 56 40.29 28.94 -8.86
C GLN A 56 38.78 28.91 -8.58
N ASN A 57 38.00 29.75 -9.27
CA ASN A 57 36.54 29.76 -9.13
C ASN A 57 35.92 28.42 -9.53
N ARG A 58 36.40 27.81 -10.61
CA ARG A 58 35.93 26.49 -11.05
C ARG A 58 36.20 25.42 -10.00
N LEU A 59 37.39 25.40 -9.40
CA LEU A 59 37.73 24.45 -8.33
C LEU A 59 36.86 24.66 -7.09
N ALA A 60 36.65 25.91 -6.68
CA ALA A 60 35.78 26.24 -5.54
C ALA A 60 34.34 25.78 -5.77
N LEU A 61 33.77 26.08 -6.95
CA LEU A 61 32.42 25.64 -7.33
C LEU A 61 32.29 24.12 -7.36
N ARG A 62 33.28 23.39 -7.90
CA ARG A 62 33.27 21.91 -7.87
C ARG A 62 33.37 21.36 -6.46
N GLY A 63 34.12 22.00 -5.56
CA GLY A 63 34.15 21.63 -4.14
C GLY A 63 32.76 21.73 -3.49
N GLN A 64 32.11 22.90 -3.62
CA GLN A 64 30.76 23.12 -3.11
C GLN A 64 29.74 22.15 -3.71
N LEU A 65 29.85 21.88 -5.01
CA LEU A 65 28.98 20.94 -5.68
C LEU A 65 29.20 19.49 -5.23
N GLY A 66 30.44 19.12 -4.93
CA GLY A 66 30.76 17.82 -4.34
C GLY A 66 30.06 17.60 -2.99
N GLU A 67 30.05 18.62 -2.13
CA GLU A 67 29.31 18.58 -0.86
C GLU A 67 27.80 18.46 -1.10
N LEU A 68 27.27 19.23 -2.04
CA LEU A 68 25.84 19.18 -2.39
C LEU A 68 25.43 17.81 -2.96
N LEU A 69 26.24 17.21 -3.83
CA LEU A 69 26.02 15.86 -4.35
C LEU A 69 26.05 14.81 -3.25
N ALA A 70 26.99 14.93 -2.30
CA ALA A 70 27.06 14.03 -1.16
C ALA A 70 25.80 14.12 -0.28
N SER A 71 25.34 15.34 0.01
CA SER A 71 24.08 15.58 0.73
C SER A 71 22.88 15.02 -0.05
N GLN A 72 22.80 15.29 -1.36
CA GLN A 72 21.68 14.85 -2.19
C GLN A 72 21.60 13.31 -2.27
N ARG A 73 22.76 12.65 -2.28
CA ARG A 73 22.84 11.18 -2.21
C ARG A 73 22.33 10.64 -0.88
N GLN A 74 22.70 11.26 0.24
CA GLN A 74 22.20 10.87 1.55
C GLN A 74 20.68 11.03 1.64
N GLU A 75 20.13 12.15 1.16
CA GLU A 75 18.68 12.37 1.10
C GLU A 75 17.97 11.30 0.26
N MET A 76 18.54 10.92 -0.87
CA MET A 76 18.00 9.87 -1.74
C MET A 76 18.03 8.50 -1.04
N GLU A 77 19.10 8.18 -0.32
CA GLU A 77 19.20 6.95 0.47
C GLU A 77 18.16 6.92 1.60
N LEU A 78 17.94 8.04 2.29
CA LEU A 78 16.89 8.18 3.31
C LEU A 78 15.49 8.01 2.71
N ALA A 79 15.19 8.70 1.60
CA ALA A 79 13.91 8.59 0.91
C ALA A 79 13.64 7.15 0.42
N GLN A 80 14.68 6.43 0.00
CA GLN A 80 14.58 5.02 -0.39
C GLN A 80 14.27 4.11 0.81
N LEU A 81 14.88 4.37 1.97
CA LEU A 81 14.58 3.66 3.21
C LEU A 81 13.14 3.89 3.66
N ASP A 82 12.66 5.14 3.62
CA ASP A 82 11.29 5.49 3.96
C ASP A 82 10.27 4.81 3.04
N LEU A 83 10.54 4.79 1.72
CA LEU A 83 9.70 4.08 0.75
C LEU A 83 9.63 2.58 1.06
N ASN A 84 10.77 1.96 1.40
CA ASN A 84 10.84 0.55 1.77
C ASN A 84 10.04 0.27 3.05
N TYR A 85 10.16 1.13 4.05
CA TYR A 85 9.40 1.02 5.29
C TYR A 85 7.88 1.11 5.04
N GLN A 86 7.43 2.09 4.25
CA GLN A 86 6.03 2.24 3.89
C GLN A 86 5.50 1.03 3.10
N GLN A 87 6.31 0.48 2.19
CA GLN A 87 5.93 -0.73 1.46
C GLN A 87 5.74 -1.93 2.39
N GLN A 88 6.58 -2.09 3.42
CA GLN A 88 6.39 -3.13 4.42
C GLN A 88 5.13 -2.91 5.26
N MET A 89 4.84 -1.67 5.66
CA MET A 89 3.61 -1.35 6.39
C MET A 89 2.36 -1.67 5.55
N LEU A 90 2.37 -1.29 4.27
CA LEU A 90 1.29 -1.58 3.33
C LEU A 90 1.05 -3.09 3.19
N LEU A 91 2.11 -3.89 3.03
CA LEU A 91 2.00 -5.35 2.93
C LEU A 91 1.41 -5.98 4.20
N ARG A 92 1.86 -5.54 5.37
CA ARG A 92 1.32 -6.01 6.66
C ARG A 92 -0.16 -5.65 6.79
N GLN A 93 -0.53 -4.44 6.43
CA GLN A 93 -1.91 -3.98 6.50
C GLN A 93 -2.81 -4.71 5.51
N PHE A 94 -2.33 -4.92 4.29
CA PHE A 94 -3.03 -5.68 3.26
C PHE A 94 -3.32 -7.11 3.74
N GLY A 95 -2.34 -7.78 4.35
CA GLY A 95 -2.52 -9.10 4.95
C GLY A 95 -3.61 -9.12 6.02
N LYS A 96 -3.66 -8.09 6.89
CA LYS A 96 -4.71 -7.96 7.91
C LYS A 96 -6.10 -7.80 7.27
N VAL A 97 -6.25 -6.91 6.30
CA VAL A 97 -7.52 -6.68 5.60
C VAL A 97 -7.99 -7.96 4.91
N LYS A 98 -7.13 -8.64 4.17
CA LYS A 98 -7.47 -9.91 3.49
C LYS A 98 -7.84 -11.01 4.48
N GLY A 99 -7.15 -11.08 5.63
CA GLY A 99 -7.52 -12.00 6.70
C GLY A 99 -8.92 -11.73 7.24
N LEU A 100 -9.27 -10.46 7.47
CA LEU A 100 -10.59 -10.05 7.94
C LEU A 100 -11.70 -10.32 6.91
N GLU A 101 -11.44 -10.03 5.63
CA GLU A 101 -12.35 -10.37 4.52
C GLU A 101 -12.62 -11.89 4.47
N GLY A 102 -11.58 -12.71 4.64
CA GLY A 102 -11.73 -14.16 4.69
C GLY A 102 -12.55 -14.66 5.87
N VAL A 103 -12.42 -14.03 7.04
CA VAL A 103 -13.25 -14.35 8.22
C VAL A 103 -14.71 -13.96 7.98
N GLN A 104 -14.95 -12.79 7.38
CA GLN A 104 -16.29 -12.33 7.05
C GLN A 104 -16.98 -13.29 6.07
N GLN A 105 -16.31 -13.66 4.98
CA GLN A 105 -16.84 -14.63 4.01
C GLN A 105 -17.18 -15.98 4.63
N LYS A 106 -16.40 -16.46 5.60
CA LYS A 106 -16.70 -17.70 6.33
C LYS A 106 -17.96 -17.56 7.18
N LYS A 107 -18.12 -16.42 7.87
CA LYS A 107 -19.34 -16.14 8.65
C LYS A 107 -20.56 -16.09 7.75
N ASP A 108 -20.49 -15.40 6.62
CA ASP A 108 -21.61 -15.27 5.70
C ASP A 108 -22.05 -16.63 5.15
N LYS A 109 -21.09 -17.49 4.80
CA LYS A 109 -21.36 -18.89 4.38
C LYS A 109 -22.01 -19.72 5.48
N GLU A 110 -21.59 -19.55 6.73
CA GLU A 110 -22.16 -20.29 7.85
C GLU A 110 -23.60 -19.84 8.14
N VAL A 111 -23.87 -18.52 8.08
CA VAL A 111 -25.22 -17.98 8.22
C VAL A 111 -26.13 -18.50 7.11
N LEU A 112 -25.65 -18.52 5.86
CA LEU A 112 -26.40 -19.06 4.73
C LEU A 112 -26.79 -20.53 4.96
N ARG A 113 -25.81 -21.36 5.35
CA ARG A 113 -26.03 -22.79 5.65
C ARG A 113 -27.02 -23.01 6.80
N GLN A 114 -26.97 -22.17 7.83
CA GLN A 114 -27.90 -22.26 8.95
C GLN A 114 -29.32 -21.89 8.53
N ASN A 115 -29.48 -20.90 7.66
CA ASN A 115 -30.78 -20.53 7.11
C ASN A 115 -31.34 -21.64 6.20
N GLU A 116 -30.53 -22.18 5.30
CA GLU A 116 -30.92 -23.32 4.44
C GLU A 116 -31.37 -24.54 5.27
N ARG A 117 -30.64 -24.86 6.34
CA ARG A 117 -31.02 -25.95 7.26
C ARG A 117 -32.33 -25.67 7.99
N ARG A 118 -32.57 -24.44 8.42
CA ARG A 118 -33.83 -24.04 9.07
C ARG A 118 -35.01 -24.12 8.10
N GLU A 119 -34.82 -23.67 6.86
CA GLU A 119 -35.83 -23.77 5.81
C GLU A 119 -36.16 -25.23 5.50
N GLN A 120 -35.15 -26.09 5.36
CA GLN A 120 -35.37 -27.54 5.17
C GLN A 120 -36.14 -28.16 6.33
N GLN A 121 -35.78 -27.85 7.58
CA GLN A 121 -36.50 -28.33 8.76
C GLN A 121 -37.97 -27.91 8.75
N GLN A 122 -38.26 -26.64 8.43
CA GLN A 122 -39.63 -26.14 8.33
C GLN A 122 -40.43 -26.83 7.22
N LEU A 123 -39.80 -27.08 6.06
CA LEU A 123 -40.42 -27.82 4.95
C LEU A 123 -40.72 -29.27 5.35
N ASP A 124 -39.77 -29.95 5.99
CA ASP A 124 -39.93 -31.34 6.46
C ASP A 124 -41.03 -31.45 7.53
N GLU A 125 -41.10 -30.49 8.44
CA GLU A 125 -42.18 -30.38 9.44
C GLU A 125 -43.54 -30.17 8.77
N TRP A 126 -43.62 -29.29 7.77
CA TRP A 126 -44.85 -29.02 7.03
C TRP A 126 -45.33 -30.25 6.23
N ILE A 127 -44.42 -30.94 5.54
CA ILE A 127 -44.71 -32.19 4.82
C ILE A 127 -45.19 -33.26 5.81
N SER A 128 -44.50 -33.41 6.95
CA SER A 128 -44.87 -34.36 8.00
C SER A 128 -46.23 -34.07 8.62
N ALA A 129 -46.58 -32.79 8.83
CA ALA A 129 -47.89 -32.38 9.33
C ALA A 129 -49.00 -32.69 8.31
N ARG A 130 -48.75 -32.43 7.02
CA ARG A 130 -49.69 -32.73 5.93
C ARG A 130 -49.92 -34.23 5.76
N GLY A 131 -48.86 -35.04 5.84
CA GLY A 131 -48.92 -36.50 5.75
C GLY A 131 -49.67 -37.14 6.94
N ARG A 132 -49.61 -36.55 8.14
CA ARG A 132 -50.43 -36.97 9.28
C ARG A 132 -51.89 -36.61 9.10
N SER A 133 -52.19 -35.44 8.53
CA SER A 133 -53.56 -35.00 8.24
C SER A 133 -54.27 -35.86 7.18
N GLN A 134 -53.52 -36.44 6.23
CA GLN A 134 -54.06 -37.41 5.26
C GLN A 134 -54.18 -38.86 5.81
N ARG A 135 -53.58 -39.18 6.96
CA ARG A 135 -53.50 -40.55 7.52
C ARG A 135 -54.40 -40.80 8.73
N GLY A 136 -55.36 -39.92 9.05
CA GLY A 136 -56.32 -40.16 10.11
C GLY A 136 -57.77 -39.86 9.72
N PRO A 137 -58.76 -40.61 10.23
CA PRO A 137 -58.86 -42.07 10.33
C PRO A 137 -59.74 -42.62 9.20
N GLY A 138 -59.32 -43.73 8.58
CA GLY A 138 -60.27 -44.58 7.87
C GLY A 138 -61.26 -45.17 8.88
N ARG A 139 -62.49 -44.67 8.85
CA ARG A 139 -63.70 -45.38 9.29
C ARG A 139 -64.70 -45.30 8.16
#